data_AF-A0AA86VN28-F1
#
_entry.id   AF-A0AA86VN28-F1
#
_cell.length_a   1.000
_cell.length_b   1.000
_cell.length_c   1.000
_cell.angle_alpha   90.00
_cell.angle_beta   90.00
_cell.angle_gamma   90.00
#
_symmetry.space_group_name_H-M   'P 1'
#
loop_
_entity.id
_entity.type
_entity.pdbx_description
1 polymer ?
#
loop_
_entity_poly.entity_id
_entity_poly.type
_entity_poly.pdbx_seq_one_letter_code
_entity_poly.pdbx_strand_id
1 'polypeptide(L)'
;MGSVTYGYKMFKYFNRTFNVSEQAPPQDVKDAFSLFADGADSMSAEQLLRFLHDHQLELDYTEEDSNRIVDTVLQSRKQDAECESESESDVSGLTLDEFFRFLFLVEFNDPLKSQVHHDMNAPLSDYFIYTGHNSYLTGNQLSSDCSDVPIIKALQRGVRVIELDLWPNSTRDDIDVVHGRTLTAPVSLIQCLKSIKEYAFVKSEYPLILTLEDHLTPSLQAKAAEMIAQVFGDLLYYPETDLLTEFPTPESVKGRILISTKPPKEYLESKQFKDSDSERESIDEGLSPCIITELEVVDEKSNGTDLDEEGLNSRDKKPEQSAPEYKRLITIHAGKPKGNVKDHLNVVGGVKRLSLSEQELEKASAIYGSDIVRFTQKNIIRVYPKGTRVTSSNYRPHIGWIYGAQMVAFNMQGHGKSLWFMQGMFRANGGCGYVKKPSFLIEQGPDDEVFDPKKPMPVKKTLTVKVYMGNGWSLDFSKTHFDTFSPPDFYTKVCIVGVPADQVNKKTRIIQDDWFPVWDEEFEFPLCVPELALLWIEVREYDKHEKDDFGGQACLPVSELRSGFRVVPLFDQKGDQLKSVKLLMRFQFNEQQD
;
A
#
# COMPACT_ATOMS: atom_id res chain seq x y z
N MET A 1 20.45 34.03 19.88
CA MET A 1 20.95 33.98 18.49
C MET A 1 22.41 33.54 18.49
N GLY A 2 22.64 32.23 18.54
CA GLY A 2 23.96 31.64 18.31
C GLY A 2 24.01 31.15 16.87
N SER A 3 24.85 31.74 16.01
CA SER A 3 25.04 31.22 14.65
C SER A 3 25.88 29.95 14.71
N VAL A 4 25.31 28.80 14.33
CA VAL A 4 26.09 27.58 14.13
C VAL A 4 26.74 27.67 12.74
N THR A 5 28.06 27.54 12.67
CA THR A 5 28.79 27.56 11.39
C THR A 5 29.15 26.13 10.97
N TYR A 6 28.79 25.74 9.75
CA TYR A 6 29.22 24.46 9.17
C TYR A 6 30.46 24.69 8.28
N GLY A 7 31.57 24.04 8.65
CA GLY A 7 32.80 24.06 7.88
C GLY A 7 32.94 22.87 6.93
N TYR A 8 33.29 23.14 5.68
CA TYR A 8 33.56 22.17 4.63
C TYR A 8 35.01 22.33 4.15
N LYS A 9 35.76 21.21 4.08
CA LYS A 9 37.16 21.22 3.63
C LYS A 9 37.23 21.04 2.12
N MET A 10 37.76 22.04 1.44
CA MET A 10 38.00 22.10 -0.01
C MET A 10 39.50 21.94 -0.30
N PHE A 11 39.93 20.72 -0.64
CA PHE A 11 41.35 20.40 -0.85
C PHE A 11 42.24 20.87 0.33
N LYS A 12 43.56 20.66 0.28
CA LYS A 12 44.43 20.74 1.48
C LYS A 12 44.46 22.10 2.22
N TYR A 13 43.95 23.19 1.65
CA TYR A 13 44.10 24.54 2.21
C TYR A 13 42.89 25.50 2.09
N PHE A 14 41.78 25.11 1.46
CA PHE A 14 40.59 25.98 1.39
C PHE A 14 39.49 25.42 2.29
N ASN A 15 38.91 26.24 3.16
CA ASN A 15 37.74 25.87 3.94
C ASN A 15 36.60 26.81 3.55
N ARG A 16 35.42 26.26 3.26
CA ARG A 16 34.19 27.03 3.13
C ARG A 16 33.41 26.94 4.44
N THR A 17 32.83 28.06 4.85
CA THR A 17 32.03 28.16 6.07
C THR A 17 30.65 28.70 5.71
N PHE A 18 29.62 27.99 6.13
CA PHE A 18 28.24 28.34 5.89
C PHE A 18 27.55 28.66 7.20
N ASN A 19 26.77 29.73 7.22
CA ASN A 19 25.95 30.10 8.35
C ASN A 19 24.66 29.30 8.28
N VAL A 20 24.34 28.62 9.37
CA VAL A 20 23.07 27.90 9.50
C VAL A 20 21.97 28.86 9.94
N SER A 21 20.82 28.77 9.29
CA SER A 21 19.60 29.45 9.73
C SER A 21 19.15 28.87 11.08
N GLU A 22 19.00 29.72 12.09
CA GLU A 22 18.40 29.31 13.36
C GLU A 22 16.94 28.93 13.10
N GLN A 23 16.54 27.73 13.51
CA GLN A 23 15.15 27.28 13.37
C GLN A 23 14.26 28.11 14.29
N ALA A 24 13.59 29.09 13.70
CA ALA A 24 12.62 29.92 14.39
C ALA A 24 11.19 29.49 14.02
N PRO A 25 10.22 29.67 14.94
CA PRO A 25 8.82 29.45 14.63
C PRO A 25 8.37 30.29 13.42
N PRO A 26 7.68 29.69 12.42
CA PRO A 26 7.07 30.43 11.31
C PRO A 26 6.06 31.47 11.79
N GLN A 27 5.74 32.46 10.96
CA GLN A 27 4.82 33.54 11.35
C GLN A 27 3.43 33.01 11.73
N ASP A 28 2.85 32.09 10.95
CA ASP A 28 1.56 31.47 11.28
C ASP A 28 1.57 30.76 12.64
N VAL A 29 2.71 30.16 13.05
CA VAL A 29 2.85 29.52 14.37
C VAL A 29 2.89 30.58 15.48
N LYS A 30 3.60 31.69 15.25
CA LYS A 30 3.62 32.83 16.19
C LYS A 30 2.25 33.46 16.35
N ASP A 31 1.52 33.63 15.25
CA ASP A 31 0.18 34.20 15.25
C ASP A 31 -0.80 33.28 15.97
N ALA A 32 -0.74 31.97 15.72
CA ALA A 32 -1.53 30.98 16.46
C ALA A 32 -1.19 30.99 17.96
N PHE A 33 0.09 30.97 18.32
CA PHE A 33 0.50 31.06 19.71
C PHE A 33 -0.04 32.32 20.39
N SER A 34 0.16 33.50 19.77
CA SER A 34 -0.30 34.77 20.32
C SER A 34 -1.82 34.84 20.46
N LEU A 35 -2.56 34.25 19.53
CA LEU A 35 -4.03 34.19 19.57
C LEU A 35 -4.51 33.34 20.75
N PHE A 36 -3.98 32.12 20.91
CA PHE A 36 -4.48 31.18 21.92
C PHE A 36 -3.91 31.42 23.32
N ALA A 37 -2.73 32.04 23.43
CA ALA A 37 -2.16 32.52 24.68
C ALA A 37 -2.77 33.86 25.15
N ASP A 38 -3.75 34.42 24.44
CA ASP A 38 -4.36 35.71 24.74
C ASP A 38 -3.32 36.86 24.85
N GLY A 39 -2.24 36.78 24.06
CA GLY A 39 -1.12 37.71 24.06
C GLY A 39 -0.11 37.55 25.21
N ALA A 40 -0.24 36.51 26.05
CA ALA A 40 0.71 36.20 27.10
C ALA A 40 2.00 35.54 26.58
N ASP A 41 3.07 35.57 27.40
CA ASP A 41 4.36 34.96 27.08
C ASP A 41 4.36 33.42 27.19
N SER A 42 3.31 32.84 27.77
CA SER A 42 3.12 31.40 27.96
C SER A 42 1.66 30.99 27.73
N MET A 43 1.45 29.81 27.17
CA MET A 43 0.15 29.18 26.93
C MET A 43 -0.15 28.11 28.00
N SER A 44 -1.21 28.27 28.79
CA SER A 44 -1.63 27.26 29.78
C SER A 44 -2.16 25.98 29.13
N ALA A 45 -2.35 24.92 29.91
CA ALA A 45 -2.97 23.68 29.43
C ALA A 45 -4.40 23.92 28.92
N GLU A 46 -5.22 24.74 29.59
CA GLU A 46 -6.58 25.06 29.09
C GLU A 46 -6.52 25.84 27.78
N GLN A 47 -5.56 26.76 27.64
CA GLN A 47 -5.36 27.51 26.40
C GLN A 47 -4.89 26.62 25.26
N LEU A 48 -4.00 25.65 25.55
CA LEU A 48 -3.57 24.63 24.60
C LEU A 48 -4.74 23.73 24.17
N LEU A 49 -5.63 23.36 25.09
CA LEU A 49 -6.83 22.60 24.76
C LEU A 49 -7.72 23.35 23.76
N ARG A 50 -7.93 24.67 23.95
CA ARG A 50 -8.64 25.51 22.98
C ARG A 50 -7.93 25.52 21.61
N PHE A 51 -6.60 25.60 21.58
CA PHE A 51 -5.84 25.50 20.33
C PHE A 51 -6.07 24.14 19.62
N LEU A 52 -6.05 23.04 20.37
CA LEU A 52 -6.28 21.70 19.83
C LEU A 52 -7.69 21.58 19.25
N HIS A 53 -8.71 22.11 19.94
CA HIS A 53 -10.09 22.07 19.46
C HIS A 53 -10.33 23.00 18.26
N ASP A 54 -9.93 24.26 18.37
CA ASP A 54 -10.35 25.30 17.42
C ASP A 54 -9.42 25.43 16.20
N HIS A 55 -8.11 25.19 16.38
CA HIS A 55 -7.13 25.32 15.30
C HIS A 55 -6.76 23.97 14.68
N GLN A 56 -6.59 22.93 15.49
CA GLN A 56 -6.24 21.58 15.02
C GLN A 56 -7.48 20.74 14.66
N LEU A 57 -8.68 21.17 15.08
CA LEU A 57 -9.95 20.46 14.89
C LEU A 57 -9.98 19.08 15.60
N GLU A 58 -9.33 18.99 16.76
CA GLU A 58 -9.15 17.76 17.53
C GLU A 58 -10.07 17.74 18.76
N LEU A 59 -11.37 17.65 18.54
CA LEU A 59 -12.41 17.75 19.59
C LEU A 59 -12.35 16.62 20.63
N ASP A 60 -11.69 15.50 20.31
CA ASP A 60 -11.57 14.34 21.20
C ASP A 60 -10.55 14.56 22.33
N TYR A 61 -9.72 15.61 22.27
CA TYR A 61 -8.75 15.91 23.32
C TYR A 61 -9.42 16.39 24.60
N THR A 62 -8.94 15.90 25.73
CA THR A 62 -9.41 16.26 27.07
C THR A 62 -8.46 17.21 27.79
N GLU A 63 -8.88 17.75 28.93
CA GLU A 63 -8.00 18.51 29.83
C GLU A 63 -6.80 17.66 30.29
N GLU A 64 -7.01 16.37 30.57
CA GLU A 64 -5.93 15.45 30.95
C GLU A 64 -4.88 15.31 29.83
N ASP A 65 -5.33 15.20 28.57
CA ASP A 65 -4.42 15.15 27.41
C ASP A 65 -3.61 16.44 27.26
N SER A 66 -4.25 17.59 27.43
CA SER A 66 -3.57 18.89 27.33
C SER A 66 -2.50 19.05 28.42
N ASN A 67 -2.82 18.67 29.66
CA ASN A 67 -1.86 18.67 30.77
C ASN A 67 -0.70 17.70 30.49
N ARG A 68 -0.99 16.49 29.99
CA ARG A 68 0.02 15.51 29.59
C ARG A 68 0.96 16.04 28.53
N ILE A 69 0.46 16.78 27.54
CA ILE A 69 1.30 17.43 26.52
C ILE A 69 2.24 18.44 27.16
N VAL A 70 1.70 19.34 27.99
CA VAL A 70 2.49 20.38 28.67
C VAL A 70 3.60 19.73 29.49
N ASP A 71 3.26 18.75 30.31
CA ASP A 71 4.22 18.00 31.14
C ASP A 71 5.30 17.33 30.30
N THR A 72 4.93 16.68 29.20
CA THR A 72 5.86 15.99 28.30
C THR A 72 6.90 16.97 27.73
N VAL A 73 6.46 18.13 27.26
CA VAL A 73 7.33 19.16 26.68
C VAL A 73 8.26 19.74 27.74
N LEU A 74 7.73 20.09 28.92
CA LEU A 74 8.52 20.64 30.03
C LEU A 74 9.54 19.62 30.59
N GLN A 75 9.21 18.32 30.57
CA GLN A 75 10.15 17.26 30.96
C GLN A 75 11.29 17.09 29.94
N SER A 76 11.02 17.15 28.64
CA SER A 76 12.08 17.06 27.62
C SER A 76 13.13 18.17 27.77
N ARG A 77 12.70 19.38 28.17
CA ARG A 77 13.60 20.49 28.47
C ARG A 77 14.60 20.16 29.59
N LYS A 78 14.16 19.47 30.64
CA LYS A 78 15.04 19.10 31.77
C LYS A 78 16.11 18.09 31.38
N GLN A 79 15.81 17.22 30.41
CA GLN A 79 16.76 16.22 29.90
C GLN A 79 17.79 16.86 28.95
N ASP A 80 17.38 17.83 28.13
CA ASP A 80 18.30 18.58 27.26
C ASP A 80 19.23 19.54 28.05
N ALA A 81 18.84 19.92 29.27
CA ALA A 81 19.49 20.92 30.11
C ALA A 81 20.41 20.37 31.23
N GLU A 82 21.03 19.20 31.07
CA GLU A 82 21.99 18.60 32.05
C GLU A 82 23.27 19.44 32.35
N CYS A 83 23.27 20.74 32.07
CA CYS A 83 24.25 21.69 32.57
C CYS A 83 23.64 23.10 32.60
N GLU A 84 22.81 23.43 33.60
CA GLU A 84 22.83 24.69 34.37
C GLU A 84 21.57 24.87 35.23
N SER A 85 21.79 24.91 36.55
CA SER A 85 20.95 25.40 37.66
C SER A 85 19.43 25.13 37.66
N GLU A 86 19.01 24.41 38.69
CA GLU A 86 17.65 24.36 39.22
C GLU A 86 17.10 25.77 39.45
N SER A 87 16.30 26.27 38.51
CA SER A 87 15.29 27.27 38.82
C SER A 87 13.94 26.59 38.69
N GLU A 88 13.32 26.34 39.85
CA GLU A 88 11.88 26.07 39.96
C GLU A 88 11.13 27.32 39.45
N SER A 89 11.04 27.46 38.13
CA SER A 89 10.08 28.40 37.55
C SER A 89 8.74 27.68 37.52
N ASP A 90 7.85 28.11 38.41
CA ASP A 90 6.44 27.73 38.59
C ASP A 90 5.58 28.13 37.35
N VAL A 91 6.12 27.94 36.13
CA VAL A 91 5.48 28.33 34.87
C VAL A 91 4.51 27.23 34.47
N SER A 92 3.23 27.46 34.73
CA SER A 92 2.12 26.57 34.39
C SER A 92 1.72 26.66 32.92
N GLY A 93 2.68 26.60 31.98
CA GLY A 93 2.39 26.74 30.56
C GLY A 93 3.61 26.68 29.63
N LEU A 94 3.34 26.61 28.32
CA LEU A 94 4.34 26.52 27.26
C LEU A 94 4.69 27.91 26.74
N THR A 95 5.98 28.24 26.71
CA THR A 95 6.49 29.39 25.93
C THR A 95 6.33 29.15 24.42
N LEU A 96 6.50 30.18 23.59
CA LEU A 96 6.44 30.06 22.12
C LEU A 96 7.39 28.99 21.58
N ASP A 97 8.60 28.90 22.14
CA ASP A 97 9.63 27.94 21.73
C ASP A 97 9.25 26.50 22.15
N GLU A 98 8.67 26.33 23.35
CA GLU A 98 8.15 25.04 23.81
C GLU A 98 6.90 24.61 23.01
N PHE A 99 6.01 25.54 22.68
CA PHE A 99 4.89 25.29 21.77
C PHE A 99 5.37 24.87 20.37
N PHE A 100 6.41 25.52 19.85
CA PHE A 100 7.00 25.13 18.57
C PHE A 100 7.65 23.74 18.62
N ARG A 101 8.34 23.39 19.72
CA ARG A 101 8.82 22.00 19.94
C ARG A 101 7.68 21.00 19.99
N PHE A 102 6.58 21.34 20.67
CA PHE A 102 5.37 20.51 20.72
C PHE A 102 4.88 20.15 19.31
N LEU A 103 4.85 21.09 18.36
CA LEU A 103 4.42 20.83 16.98
C LEU A 103 5.26 19.76 16.27
N PHE A 104 6.50 19.51 16.71
CA PHE A 104 7.38 18.47 16.17
C PHE A 104 7.31 17.11 16.87
N LEU A 105 6.45 16.98 17.89
CA LEU A 105 6.15 15.71 18.55
C LEU A 105 5.13 14.92 17.72
N VAL A 106 5.63 13.88 17.03
CA VAL A 106 4.84 13.04 16.12
C VAL A 106 3.64 12.40 16.82
N GLU A 107 3.80 11.99 18.08
CA GLU A 107 2.72 11.37 18.87
C GLU A 107 1.42 12.21 18.88
N PHE A 108 1.55 13.54 18.94
CA PHE A 108 0.41 14.45 19.02
C PHE A 108 0.05 15.04 17.65
N ASN A 109 1.05 15.27 16.81
CA ASN A 109 0.90 16.05 15.57
C ASN A 109 1.08 15.21 14.29
N ASP A 110 0.98 13.88 14.36
CA ASP A 110 0.95 13.02 13.16
C ASP A 110 -0.20 13.47 12.22
N PRO A 111 0.03 13.56 10.90
CA PRO A 111 -1.01 13.90 9.95
C PRO A 111 -2.17 12.89 9.88
N LEU A 112 -2.00 11.67 10.37
CA LEU A 112 -2.99 10.59 10.30
C LEU A 112 -3.39 10.11 11.70
N LYS A 113 -4.59 9.53 11.82
CA LYS A 113 -5.02 8.84 13.05
C LYS A 113 -4.32 7.48 13.17
N SER A 114 -3.83 7.17 14.38
CA SER A 114 -3.16 5.89 14.66
C SER A 114 -4.13 4.73 14.90
N GLN A 115 -5.39 5.04 15.25
CA GLN A 115 -6.40 4.05 15.60
C GLN A 115 -7.29 3.69 14.41
N VAL A 116 -7.79 2.45 14.44
CA VAL A 116 -8.80 1.96 13.50
C VAL A 116 -10.12 2.63 13.83
N HIS A 117 -10.75 3.24 12.84
CA HIS A 117 -11.94 4.06 13.03
C HIS A 117 -12.97 3.93 11.90
N HIS A 118 -12.66 3.21 10.82
CA HIS A 118 -13.66 2.84 9.83
C HIS A 118 -14.60 1.80 10.44
N ASP A 119 -15.82 1.73 9.92
CA ASP A 119 -16.70 0.61 10.20
C ASP A 119 -16.11 -0.69 9.64
N MET A 120 -15.84 -1.64 10.53
CA MET A 120 -15.22 -2.94 10.22
C MET A 120 -16.23 -4.10 10.14
N ASN A 121 -17.54 -3.77 10.18
CA ASN A 121 -18.66 -4.73 10.11
C ASN A 121 -19.30 -4.84 8.73
N ALA A 122 -18.80 -4.14 7.71
CA ALA A 122 -19.19 -4.39 6.32
C ALA A 122 -18.51 -5.68 5.77
N PRO A 123 -19.01 -6.30 4.68
CA PRO A 123 -18.40 -7.46 4.03
C PRO A 123 -16.99 -7.17 3.50
N LEU A 124 -16.10 -8.17 3.41
CA LEU A 124 -14.74 -7.99 2.85
C LEU A 124 -14.70 -7.35 1.46
N SER A 125 -15.74 -7.49 0.64
CA SER A 125 -15.85 -6.81 -0.67
C SER A 125 -15.87 -5.29 -0.57
N ASP A 126 -16.17 -4.73 0.60
CA ASP A 126 -16.33 -3.30 0.84
C ASP A 126 -15.03 -2.61 1.26
N TYR A 127 -13.91 -3.33 1.29
CA TYR A 127 -12.60 -2.80 1.69
C TYR A 127 -11.58 -2.98 0.58
N PHE A 128 -10.73 -1.98 0.40
CA PHE A 128 -9.41 -2.20 -0.17
C PHE A 128 -8.57 -2.97 0.83
N ILE A 129 -7.83 -3.98 0.35
CA ILE A 129 -7.08 -4.92 1.19
C ILE A 129 -5.60 -4.88 0.79
N TYR A 130 -4.72 -4.68 1.76
CA TYR A 130 -3.28 -4.58 1.52
C TYR A 130 -2.73 -5.91 1.01
N THR A 131 -2.40 -5.98 -0.29
CA THR A 131 -2.17 -7.24 -1.00
C THR A 131 -0.74 -7.37 -1.52
N GLY A 132 -0.04 -8.44 -1.12
CA GLY A 132 1.23 -8.85 -1.70
C GLY A 132 1.06 -9.74 -2.94
N HIS A 133 2.05 -9.70 -3.83
CA HIS A 133 2.20 -10.58 -4.99
C HIS A 133 3.51 -11.36 -4.85
N ASN A 134 3.49 -12.67 -5.13
CA ASN A 134 4.63 -13.58 -5.00
C ASN A 134 5.44 -13.31 -3.72
N SER A 135 4.76 -13.37 -2.58
CA SER A 135 5.23 -12.80 -1.30
C SER A 135 6.47 -13.49 -0.73
N TYR A 136 6.85 -14.63 -1.31
CA TYR A 136 8.01 -15.42 -0.96
C TYR A 136 9.29 -15.00 -1.72
N LEU A 137 9.19 -14.19 -2.78
CA LEU A 137 10.36 -13.79 -3.58
C LEU A 137 11.21 -12.75 -2.85
N THR A 138 12.53 -12.98 -2.82
CA THR A 138 13.51 -12.04 -2.23
C THR A 138 13.93 -10.92 -3.18
N GLY A 139 13.67 -11.07 -4.49
CA GLY A 139 14.05 -10.09 -5.50
C GLY A 139 13.26 -10.23 -6.79
N ASN A 140 13.96 -10.53 -7.89
CA ASN A 140 13.43 -10.60 -9.24
C ASN A 140 12.61 -11.88 -9.50
N GLN A 141 11.78 -11.88 -10.55
CA GLN A 141 10.87 -13.00 -10.84
C GLN A 141 11.53 -14.21 -11.50
N LEU A 142 12.82 -14.16 -11.88
CA LEU A 142 13.44 -15.21 -12.70
C LEU A 142 14.48 -16.05 -11.96
N SER A 143 15.23 -15.45 -11.04
CA SER A 143 16.42 -16.08 -10.46
C SER A 143 16.70 -15.74 -9.00
N SER A 144 15.87 -14.90 -8.35
CA SER A 144 16.08 -14.64 -6.92
C SER A 144 15.61 -15.81 -6.06
N ASP A 145 16.17 -15.94 -4.86
CA ASP A 145 15.75 -16.98 -3.92
C ASP A 145 14.33 -16.74 -3.41
N CYS A 146 13.66 -17.83 -3.01
CA CYS A 146 12.43 -17.80 -2.24
C CYS A 146 12.75 -17.93 -0.74
N SER A 147 12.00 -17.22 0.10
CA SER A 147 12.15 -17.24 1.55
C SER A 147 10.86 -16.82 2.24
N ASP A 148 10.73 -17.15 3.50
CA ASP A 148 9.71 -16.61 4.41
C ASP A 148 10.04 -15.19 4.91
N VAL A 149 11.28 -14.71 4.78
CA VAL A 149 11.69 -13.37 5.23
C VAL A 149 10.89 -12.24 4.58
N PRO A 150 10.65 -12.22 3.25
CA PRO A 150 9.81 -11.19 2.64
C PRO A 150 8.34 -11.27 3.11
N ILE A 151 7.83 -12.47 3.45
CA ILE A 151 6.51 -12.66 4.04
C ILE A 151 6.45 -12.01 5.42
N ILE A 152 7.45 -12.28 6.28
CA ILE A 152 7.55 -11.67 7.62
C ILE A 152 7.55 -10.15 7.52
N LYS A 153 8.39 -9.58 6.63
CA LYS A 153 8.45 -8.13 6.40
C LYS A 153 7.12 -7.55 5.90
N ALA A 154 6.43 -8.25 5.01
CA ALA A 154 5.12 -7.85 4.51
C ALA A 154 4.09 -7.79 5.66
N LEU A 155 4.04 -8.82 6.51
CA LEU A 155 3.13 -8.88 7.65
C LEU A 155 3.42 -7.79 8.70
N GLN A 156 4.70 -7.54 9.01
CA GLN A 156 5.12 -6.45 9.90
C GLN A 156 4.76 -5.06 9.36
N ARG A 157 4.70 -4.91 8.04
CA ARG A 157 4.24 -3.70 7.34
C ARG A 157 2.71 -3.60 7.23
N GLY A 158 1.97 -4.59 7.71
CA GLY A 158 0.50 -4.60 7.72
C GLY A 158 -0.17 -5.22 6.49
N VAL A 159 0.58 -5.89 5.60
CA VAL A 159 0.00 -6.63 4.46
C VAL A 159 -0.98 -7.69 4.97
N ARG A 160 -2.16 -7.77 4.35
CA ARG A 160 -3.28 -8.64 4.75
C ARG A 160 -3.59 -9.75 3.74
N VAL A 161 -2.99 -9.73 2.56
CA VAL A 161 -3.05 -10.84 1.61
C VAL A 161 -1.64 -11.30 1.24
N ILE A 162 -1.34 -12.57 1.50
CA ILE A 162 -0.06 -13.21 1.20
C ILE A 162 -0.27 -14.26 0.10
N GLU A 163 0.59 -14.27 -0.90
CA GLU A 163 0.56 -15.24 -2.00
C GLU A 163 1.67 -16.28 -1.87
N LEU A 164 1.31 -17.55 -2.05
CA LEU A 164 2.22 -18.70 -2.13
C LEU A 164 1.90 -19.54 -3.36
N ASP A 165 2.92 -19.81 -4.16
CA ASP A 165 2.85 -20.69 -5.33
C ASP A 165 3.30 -22.09 -4.93
N LEU A 166 2.37 -23.04 -4.88
CA LEU A 166 2.61 -24.38 -4.37
C LEU A 166 2.99 -25.33 -5.49
N TRP A 167 4.18 -25.92 -5.40
CA TRP A 167 4.68 -26.91 -6.34
C TRP A 167 5.14 -28.19 -5.63
N PRO A 168 5.03 -29.37 -6.28
CA PRO A 168 5.70 -30.57 -5.80
C PRO A 168 7.21 -30.34 -5.70
N ASN A 169 7.83 -30.77 -4.60
CA ASN A 169 9.28 -30.80 -4.46
C ASN A 169 9.92 -31.76 -5.48
N SER A 170 11.26 -31.76 -5.56
CA SER A 170 12.00 -32.58 -6.54
C SER A 170 11.72 -34.09 -6.44
N THR A 171 11.43 -34.60 -5.24
CA THR A 171 11.08 -36.01 -4.97
C THR A 171 9.58 -36.30 -5.09
N ARG A 172 8.74 -35.28 -5.32
CA ARG A 172 7.27 -35.35 -5.45
C ARG A 172 6.53 -35.95 -4.25
N ASP A 173 7.13 -35.87 -3.08
CA ASP A 173 6.57 -36.34 -1.81
C ASP A 173 6.33 -35.20 -0.80
N ASP A 174 6.79 -33.99 -1.11
CA ASP A 174 6.58 -32.78 -0.31
C ASP A 174 6.27 -31.54 -1.17
N ILE A 175 6.05 -30.41 -0.50
CA ILE A 175 5.57 -29.17 -1.13
C ILE A 175 6.58 -28.04 -0.91
N ASP A 176 7.02 -27.47 -2.02
CA ASP A 176 7.84 -26.27 -2.08
C ASP A 176 6.99 -25.06 -2.50
N VAL A 177 7.40 -23.88 -2.02
CA VAL A 177 6.94 -22.59 -2.50
C VAL A 177 8.01 -22.02 -3.43
N VAL A 178 7.64 -21.82 -4.69
CA VAL A 178 8.58 -21.41 -5.75
C VAL A 178 7.84 -20.76 -6.91
N HIS A 179 8.50 -19.82 -7.61
CA HIS A 179 7.95 -19.32 -8.86
C HIS A 179 8.20 -20.34 -9.97
N GLY A 180 7.14 -21.02 -10.39
CA GLY A 180 7.21 -22.15 -11.31
C GLY A 180 7.91 -21.84 -12.62
N ARG A 181 8.64 -22.83 -13.16
CA ARG A 181 9.35 -22.74 -14.45
C ARG A 181 10.42 -21.63 -14.50
N THR A 182 10.95 -21.21 -13.35
CA THR A 182 12.04 -20.24 -13.25
C THR A 182 13.26 -20.84 -12.51
N LEU A 183 14.32 -20.04 -12.35
CA LEU A 183 15.56 -20.43 -11.67
C LEU A 183 15.57 -20.00 -10.19
N THR A 184 14.43 -19.61 -9.62
CA THR A 184 14.32 -19.22 -8.21
C THR A 184 14.52 -20.44 -7.29
N ALA A 185 15.33 -20.31 -6.24
CA ALA A 185 15.52 -21.38 -5.26
C ALA A 185 14.25 -21.54 -4.37
N PRO A 186 13.72 -22.75 -4.17
CA PRO A 186 12.48 -22.97 -3.43
C PRO A 186 12.64 -22.76 -1.91
N VAL A 187 11.52 -22.55 -1.22
CA VAL A 187 11.40 -22.60 0.25
C VAL A 187 10.27 -23.56 0.64
N SER A 188 10.45 -24.35 1.70
CA SER A 188 9.42 -25.34 2.10
C SER A 188 8.11 -24.66 2.52
N LEU A 189 6.96 -25.25 2.17
CA LEU A 189 5.64 -24.73 2.56
C LEU A 189 5.52 -24.61 4.09
N ILE A 190 5.98 -25.62 4.82
CA ILE A 190 5.86 -25.66 6.29
C ILE A 190 6.59 -24.49 6.97
N GLN A 191 7.72 -24.04 6.41
CA GLN A 191 8.45 -22.87 6.90
C GLN A 191 7.62 -21.60 6.70
N CYS A 192 7.09 -21.38 5.49
CA CYS A 192 6.22 -20.23 5.21
C CYS A 192 4.99 -20.20 6.13
N LEU A 193 4.31 -21.34 6.33
CA LEU A 193 3.13 -21.41 7.20
C LEU A 193 3.47 -21.08 8.66
N LYS A 194 4.60 -21.55 9.19
CA LYS A 194 5.04 -21.22 10.55
C LYS A 194 5.30 -19.72 10.72
N SER A 195 6.01 -19.12 9.77
CA SER A 195 6.28 -17.68 9.79
C SER A 195 4.99 -16.87 9.61
N ILE A 196 4.05 -17.32 8.78
CA ILE A 196 2.73 -16.69 8.70
C ILE A 196 2.01 -16.76 10.05
N LYS A 197 1.97 -17.92 10.72
CA LYS A 197 1.32 -18.08 12.03
C LYS A 197 1.86 -17.11 13.07
N GLU A 198 3.18 -16.95 13.12
CA GLU A 198 3.87 -16.10 14.11
C GLU A 198 3.62 -14.61 13.88
N TYR A 199 3.60 -14.16 12.62
CA TYR A 199 3.55 -12.73 12.29
C TYR A 199 2.19 -12.24 11.77
N ALA A 200 1.22 -13.13 11.53
CA ALA A 200 -0.07 -12.79 10.92
C ALA A 200 -0.74 -11.60 11.60
N PHE A 201 -0.67 -11.51 12.93
CA PHE A 201 -1.41 -10.50 13.71
C PHE A 201 -0.53 -9.51 14.49
N VAL A 202 0.77 -9.43 14.17
CA VAL A 202 1.70 -8.50 14.86
C VAL A 202 1.35 -7.03 14.62
N LYS A 203 0.97 -6.67 13.38
CA LYS A 203 0.66 -5.28 13.01
C LYS A 203 -0.83 -4.96 13.03
N SER A 204 -1.68 -5.96 12.84
CA SER A 204 -3.14 -5.81 12.68
C SER A 204 -3.83 -7.07 13.16
N GLU A 205 -4.92 -6.92 13.92
CA GLU A 205 -5.74 -8.03 14.41
C GLU A 205 -6.73 -8.54 13.35
N TYR A 206 -6.94 -7.78 12.27
CA TYR A 206 -7.88 -8.14 11.21
C TYR A 206 -7.41 -9.33 10.38
N PRO A 207 -8.35 -10.07 9.75
CA PRO A 207 -8.07 -11.33 9.08
C PRO A 207 -6.91 -11.27 8.09
N LEU A 208 -6.17 -12.37 7.99
CA LEU A 208 -5.18 -12.58 6.95
C LEU A 208 -5.77 -13.49 5.86
N ILE A 209 -5.60 -13.13 4.59
CA ILE A 209 -6.00 -13.97 3.46
C ILE A 209 -4.74 -14.59 2.85
N LEU A 210 -4.68 -15.92 2.85
CA LEU A 210 -3.62 -16.68 2.18
C LEU A 210 -4.10 -17.12 0.80
N THR A 211 -3.57 -16.50 -0.25
CA THR A 211 -3.87 -16.90 -1.62
C THR A 211 -2.89 -17.96 -2.09
N LEU A 212 -3.41 -19.11 -2.52
CA LEU A 212 -2.59 -20.22 -3.00
C LEU A 212 -2.69 -20.32 -4.52
N GLU A 213 -1.56 -20.35 -5.21
CA GLU A 213 -1.49 -20.80 -6.60
C GLU A 213 -1.13 -22.29 -6.60
N ASP A 214 -2.13 -23.13 -6.82
CA ASP A 214 -2.04 -24.57 -6.64
C ASP A 214 -1.64 -25.31 -7.93
N HIS A 215 -0.44 -25.91 -7.92
CA HIS A 215 0.08 -26.81 -8.97
C HIS A 215 0.27 -28.25 -8.46
N LEU A 216 -0.43 -28.63 -7.39
CA LEU A 216 -0.26 -29.90 -6.69
C LEU A 216 -1.12 -31.03 -7.29
N THR A 217 -0.70 -32.28 -7.06
CA THR A 217 -1.54 -33.47 -7.26
C THR A 217 -2.57 -33.60 -6.14
N PRO A 218 -3.66 -34.37 -6.31
CA PRO A 218 -4.64 -34.57 -5.23
C PRO A 218 -4.05 -35.09 -3.91
N SER A 219 -3.05 -35.98 -3.97
CA SER A 219 -2.32 -36.44 -2.78
C SER A 219 -1.58 -35.32 -2.06
N LEU A 220 -0.92 -34.43 -2.81
CA LEU A 220 -0.21 -33.28 -2.26
C LEU A 220 -1.19 -32.18 -1.81
N GLN A 221 -2.34 -32.03 -2.45
CA GLN A 221 -3.42 -31.15 -1.96
C GLN A 221 -3.92 -31.60 -0.58
N ALA A 222 -4.14 -32.90 -0.38
CA ALA A 222 -4.50 -33.46 0.92
C ALA A 222 -3.39 -33.19 1.97
N LYS A 223 -2.11 -33.37 1.59
CA LYS A 223 -0.96 -33.04 2.46
C LYS A 223 -0.91 -31.53 2.78
N ALA A 224 -1.17 -30.66 1.82
CA ALA A 224 -1.22 -29.21 2.02
C ALA A 224 -2.34 -28.85 3.01
N ALA A 225 -3.51 -29.45 2.86
CA ALA A 225 -4.65 -29.24 3.76
C ALA A 225 -4.30 -29.66 5.19
N GLU A 226 -3.65 -30.83 5.35
CA GLU A 226 -3.16 -31.29 6.65
C GLU A 226 -2.15 -30.32 7.26
N MET A 227 -1.14 -29.87 6.51
CA MET A 227 -0.15 -28.91 7.00
C MET A 227 -0.80 -27.58 7.42
N ILE A 228 -1.69 -27.04 6.59
CA ILE A 228 -2.40 -25.77 6.88
C ILE A 228 -3.24 -25.92 8.15
N ALA A 229 -4.02 -27.00 8.27
CA ALA A 229 -4.87 -27.25 9.43
C ALA A 229 -4.03 -27.46 10.71
N GLN A 230 -2.94 -28.22 10.65
CA GLN A 230 -2.07 -28.46 11.79
C GLN A 230 -1.33 -27.20 12.25
N VAL A 231 -0.83 -26.40 11.31
CA VAL A 231 -0.07 -25.19 11.65
C VAL A 231 -1.01 -24.13 12.21
N PHE A 232 -2.08 -23.79 11.49
CA PHE A 232 -2.95 -22.69 11.90
C PHE A 232 -3.92 -23.08 13.01
N GLY A 233 -4.35 -24.34 13.09
CA GLY A 233 -5.28 -24.80 14.12
C GLY A 233 -6.51 -23.91 14.19
N ASP A 234 -6.79 -23.38 15.39
CA ASP A 234 -7.91 -22.48 15.63
C ASP A 234 -7.81 -21.14 14.89
N LEU A 235 -6.64 -20.74 14.37
CA LEU A 235 -6.55 -19.51 13.56
C LEU A 235 -7.22 -19.68 12.20
N LEU A 236 -7.34 -20.91 11.69
CA LEU A 236 -7.91 -21.16 10.37
C LEU A 236 -9.44 -20.95 10.39
N TYR A 237 -9.93 -20.14 9.46
CA TYR A 237 -11.35 -20.00 9.19
C TYR A 237 -11.69 -20.69 7.87
N TYR A 238 -12.82 -21.40 7.86
CA TYR A 238 -13.44 -21.95 6.66
C TYR A 238 -14.96 -22.02 6.87
N PRO A 239 -15.77 -21.81 5.81
CA PRO A 239 -17.21 -21.73 5.94
C PRO A 239 -17.83 -23.09 6.27
N GLU A 240 -18.93 -23.10 7.02
CA GLU A 240 -19.69 -24.31 7.32
C GLU A 240 -20.45 -24.86 6.10
N THR A 241 -20.74 -23.99 5.12
CA THR A 241 -21.47 -24.29 3.89
C THR A 241 -20.67 -23.90 2.65
N ASP A 242 -20.76 -24.69 1.57
CA ASP A 242 -20.00 -24.48 0.33
C ASP A 242 -20.39 -23.20 -0.46
N LEU A 243 -21.55 -22.59 -0.18
CA LEU A 243 -22.05 -21.42 -0.90
C LEU A 243 -22.09 -20.19 0.02
N LEU A 244 -21.15 -19.28 -0.20
CA LEU A 244 -21.18 -17.93 0.39
C LEU A 244 -22.02 -17.02 -0.50
N THR A 245 -23.10 -16.47 0.07
CA THR A 245 -23.92 -15.41 -0.56
C THR A 245 -23.33 -14.02 -0.33
N GLU A 246 -22.46 -13.88 0.67
CA GLU A 246 -21.76 -12.67 1.06
C GLU A 246 -20.42 -13.04 1.71
N PHE A 247 -19.41 -12.16 1.63
CA PHE A 247 -18.16 -12.40 2.33
C PHE A 247 -18.30 -12.10 3.83
N PRO A 248 -17.55 -12.80 4.71
CA PRO A 248 -17.51 -12.42 6.12
C PRO A 248 -16.98 -10.99 6.28
N THR A 249 -17.26 -10.38 7.43
CA THR A 249 -16.79 -9.04 7.76
C THR A 249 -15.41 -9.12 8.41
N PRO A 250 -14.52 -8.11 8.24
CA PRO A 250 -13.24 -8.08 8.94
C PRO A 250 -13.37 -8.31 10.45
N GLU A 251 -14.41 -7.75 11.07
CA GLU A 251 -14.69 -7.91 12.50
C GLU A 251 -15.07 -9.35 12.87
N SER A 252 -15.96 -9.99 12.09
CA SER A 252 -16.46 -11.35 12.39
C SER A 252 -15.39 -12.45 12.33
N VAL A 253 -14.34 -12.22 11.53
CA VAL A 253 -13.20 -13.14 11.36
C VAL A 253 -11.90 -12.52 11.85
N LYS A 254 -11.97 -11.58 12.80
CA LYS A 254 -10.80 -11.02 13.48
C LYS A 254 -9.94 -12.13 14.10
N GLY A 255 -8.63 -12.02 13.94
CA GLY A 255 -7.65 -13.04 14.39
C GLY A 255 -7.68 -14.34 13.59
N ARG A 256 -8.34 -14.39 12.43
CA ARG A 256 -8.42 -15.60 11.59
C ARG A 256 -7.63 -15.50 10.28
N ILE A 257 -7.27 -16.67 9.75
CA ILE A 257 -6.60 -16.85 8.47
C ILE A 257 -7.58 -17.55 7.51
N LEU A 258 -7.80 -16.94 6.35
CA LEU A 258 -8.73 -17.41 5.31
C LEU A 258 -7.93 -17.94 4.11
N ILE A 259 -8.32 -19.08 3.54
CA ILE A 259 -7.70 -19.59 2.31
C ILE A 259 -8.47 -19.12 1.08
N SER A 260 -7.73 -18.60 0.10
CA SER A 260 -8.26 -18.15 -1.19
C SER A 260 -7.57 -18.87 -2.35
N THR A 261 -8.24 -19.83 -3.00
CA THR A 261 -7.68 -20.58 -4.13
C THR A 261 -8.76 -21.05 -5.09
N LYS A 262 -8.36 -21.61 -6.24
CA LYS A 262 -9.28 -22.27 -7.17
C LYS A 262 -9.74 -23.60 -6.57
N PRO A 263 -11.04 -23.95 -6.64
CA PRO A 263 -11.50 -25.27 -6.27
C PRO A 263 -10.78 -26.36 -7.10
N PRO A 264 -10.47 -27.53 -6.52
CA PRO A 264 -9.99 -28.69 -7.28
C PRO A 264 -10.98 -29.05 -8.41
N LYS A 265 -10.45 -29.53 -9.55
CA LYS A 265 -11.29 -29.99 -10.66
C LYS A 265 -12.04 -31.27 -10.23
N GLU A 266 -13.37 -31.20 -10.14
CA GLU A 266 -14.20 -32.39 -9.97
C GLU A 266 -14.35 -33.09 -11.32
N TYR A 267 -13.70 -34.24 -11.50
CA TYR A 267 -14.06 -35.14 -12.58
C TYR A 267 -15.36 -35.84 -12.21
N LEU A 268 -16.48 -35.36 -12.77
CA LEU A 268 -17.74 -36.09 -12.72
C LEU A 268 -17.56 -37.41 -13.46
N GLU A 269 -17.70 -38.53 -12.73
CA GLU A 269 -17.93 -39.84 -13.32
C GLU A 269 -19.26 -39.78 -14.11
N SER A 270 -19.19 -39.37 -15.37
CA SER A 270 -20.32 -39.49 -16.28
C SER A 270 -20.54 -40.98 -16.54
N LYS A 271 -21.52 -41.52 -15.79
CA LYS A 271 -22.27 -42.76 -16.02
C LYS A 271 -21.95 -43.42 -17.36
N GLN A 272 -21.24 -44.55 -17.31
CA GLN A 272 -21.32 -45.57 -18.35
C GLN A 272 -22.78 -46.02 -18.46
N PHE A 273 -23.49 -45.52 -19.47
CA PHE A 273 -24.53 -46.29 -20.12
C PHE A 273 -24.11 -46.49 -21.58
N LYS A 274 -23.98 -47.77 -21.92
CA LYS A 274 -23.84 -48.28 -23.28
C LYS A 274 -24.96 -47.72 -24.16
N ASP A 275 -24.64 -47.36 -25.38
CA ASP A 275 -25.21 -48.07 -26.53
C ASP A 275 -24.28 -47.98 -27.75
N SER A 276 -24.25 -49.08 -28.47
CA SER A 276 -23.37 -49.43 -29.59
C SER A 276 -23.89 -48.95 -30.94
N ASP A 277 -22.95 -48.89 -31.89
CA ASP A 277 -23.09 -48.96 -33.35
C ASP A 277 -23.55 -47.72 -34.13
N SER A 278 -22.64 -47.11 -34.91
CA SER A 278 -22.52 -47.43 -36.35
C SER A 278 -21.39 -46.66 -37.05
N GLU A 279 -20.49 -47.46 -37.62
CA GLU A 279 -19.65 -47.36 -38.83
C GLU A 279 -19.32 -46.01 -39.55
N ARG A 280 -17.99 -45.84 -39.75
CA ARG A 280 -17.23 -45.52 -40.99
C ARG A 280 -17.53 -44.24 -41.77
N GLU A 281 -16.51 -43.42 -42.01
CA GLU A 281 -15.64 -43.51 -43.22
C GLU A 281 -14.46 -42.52 -43.16
N SER A 282 -13.31 -43.04 -43.57
CA SER A 282 -12.01 -42.40 -43.84
C SER A 282 -11.97 -41.74 -45.22
N ILE A 283 -11.17 -40.69 -45.42
CA ILE A 283 -10.34 -40.46 -46.62
C ILE A 283 -9.17 -39.52 -46.25
N ASP A 284 -8.11 -39.70 -47.02
CA ASP A 284 -6.70 -39.59 -46.76
C ASP A 284 -6.02 -38.44 -47.56
N GLU A 285 -4.86 -38.03 -47.05
CA GLU A 285 -3.65 -37.43 -47.65
C GLU A 285 -3.64 -36.35 -48.76
N GLY A 286 -2.67 -35.44 -48.60
CA GLY A 286 -2.09 -34.64 -49.67
C GLY A 286 -1.02 -33.63 -49.19
N LEU A 287 0.26 -34.04 -49.23
CA LEU A 287 1.44 -33.26 -48.83
C LEU A 287 2.21 -32.67 -50.05
N SER A 288 2.81 -31.48 -49.84
CA SER A 288 4.06 -30.91 -50.44
C SER A 288 4.01 -30.09 -51.75
N PRO A 289 5.04 -29.25 -52.09
CA PRO A 289 5.78 -28.26 -51.28
C PRO A 289 6.17 -26.94 -52.03
N CYS A 290 6.67 -25.94 -51.27
CA CYS A 290 7.60 -24.82 -51.61
C CYS A 290 7.23 -23.73 -52.65
N ILE A 291 7.45 -22.45 -52.27
CA ILE A 291 8.43 -21.51 -52.86
C ILE A 291 8.59 -20.29 -51.91
N ILE A 292 9.84 -19.91 -51.67
CA ILE A 292 10.30 -18.70 -50.95
C ILE A 292 10.54 -17.60 -51.98
N THR A 293 10.05 -16.37 -51.72
CA THR A 293 10.71 -15.10 -52.10
C THR A 293 10.21 -13.95 -51.21
N GLU A 294 11.05 -13.63 -50.23
CA GLU A 294 11.50 -12.32 -49.73
C GLU A 294 10.61 -11.05 -49.73
N LEU A 295 10.61 -10.45 -48.51
CA LEU A 295 10.74 -9.02 -48.16
C LEU A 295 9.50 -8.11 -48.22
N GLU A 296 8.88 -7.92 -47.06
CA GLU A 296 8.61 -6.58 -46.49
C GLU A 296 8.57 -6.68 -44.95
N VAL A 297 9.41 -5.87 -44.30
CA VAL A 297 9.65 -5.88 -42.85
C VAL A 297 8.61 -5.00 -42.16
N VAL A 298 7.70 -5.60 -41.39
CA VAL A 298 6.83 -4.87 -40.45
C VAL A 298 6.69 -5.66 -39.14
N ASP A 299 7.41 -5.18 -38.13
CA ASP A 299 7.22 -5.30 -36.68
C ASP A 299 6.42 -6.50 -36.13
N GLU A 300 7.17 -7.53 -35.69
CA GLU A 300 6.64 -8.60 -34.84
C GLU A 300 6.25 -8.06 -33.46
N LYS A 301 4.93 -8.07 -33.18
CA LYS A 301 4.41 -8.10 -31.82
C LYS A 301 4.76 -9.45 -31.19
N SER A 302 5.79 -9.47 -30.37
CA SER A 302 6.06 -10.55 -29.41
C SER A 302 5.03 -10.53 -28.28
N ASN A 303 3.83 -11.02 -28.57
CA ASN A 303 2.89 -11.47 -27.54
C ASN A 303 3.30 -12.87 -27.12
N GLY A 304 4.15 -12.96 -26.10
CA GLY A 304 4.28 -14.18 -25.30
C GLY A 304 2.95 -14.45 -24.60
N THR A 305 2.06 -15.16 -25.27
CA THR A 305 0.92 -15.81 -24.63
C THR A 305 1.47 -17.01 -23.88
N ASP A 306 1.35 -17.02 -22.55
CA ASP A 306 1.44 -18.22 -21.73
C ASP A 306 0.31 -19.17 -22.14
N LEU A 307 0.56 -19.91 -23.21
CA LEU A 307 -0.24 -21.06 -23.59
C LEU A 307 0.20 -22.20 -22.68
N ASP A 308 -0.74 -22.65 -21.85
CA ASP A 308 -0.66 -23.92 -21.17
C ASP A 308 -0.65 -25.06 -22.22
N GLU A 309 0.50 -25.33 -22.83
CA GLU A 309 0.70 -26.54 -23.63
C GLU A 309 0.92 -27.74 -22.68
N GLU A 310 -0.18 -28.39 -22.30
CA GLU A 310 -0.17 -29.75 -21.76
C GLU A 310 0.13 -30.75 -22.88
N GLY A 311 1.42 -30.95 -23.16
CA GLY A 311 1.93 -32.03 -24.00
C GLY A 311 2.67 -33.08 -23.18
N LEU A 312 1.96 -33.90 -22.40
CA LEU A 312 2.53 -35.13 -21.83
C LEU A 312 1.70 -36.35 -22.25
N ASN A 313 2.35 -37.17 -23.08
CA ASN A 313 1.88 -38.46 -23.57
C ASN A 313 1.20 -39.29 -22.47
N SER A 314 -0.07 -39.63 -22.71
CA SER A 314 -0.89 -40.49 -21.89
C SER A 314 -0.43 -41.94 -21.97
N ARG A 315 0.15 -42.45 -20.88
CA ARG A 315 0.05 -43.88 -20.53
C ARG A 315 -0.28 -44.00 -19.04
N ASP A 316 -1.50 -44.50 -18.79
CA ASP A 316 -2.03 -45.08 -17.57
C ASP A 316 -1.83 -44.30 -16.25
N LYS A 317 -2.77 -43.39 -15.94
CA LYS A 317 -3.05 -43.01 -14.55
C LYS A 317 -4.46 -43.44 -14.16
N LYS A 318 -4.54 -44.19 -13.05
CA LYS A 318 -5.79 -44.47 -12.32
C LYS A 318 -6.48 -43.14 -11.95
N PRO A 319 -7.82 -43.11 -11.81
CA PRO A 319 -8.50 -41.91 -11.34
C PRO A 319 -8.03 -41.62 -9.90
N GLU A 320 -7.22 -40.57 -9.74
CA GLU A 320 -6.88 -40.05 -8.42
C GLU A 320 -8.14 -39.43 -7.80
N GLN A 321 -8.52 -39.92 -6.62
CA GLN A 321 -9.63 -39.40 -5.82
C GLN A 321 -9.42 -37.89 -5.58
N SER A 322 -10.50 -37.11 -5.68
CA SER A 322 -10.47 -35.67 -5.34
C SER A 322 -9.96 -35.47 -3.90
N ALA A 323 -9.35 -34.32 -3.59
CA ALA A 323 -8.94 -33.94 -2.23
C ALA A 323 -10.03 -33.09 -1.53
N PRO A 324 -11.08 -33.69 -0.93
CA PRO A 324 -12.19 -32.95 -0.32
C PRO A 324 -11.74 -32.10 0.87
N GLU A 325 -10.71 -32.53 1.61
CA GLU A 325 -10.17 -31.79 2.75
C GLU A 325 -9.61 -30.43 2.31
N TYR A 326 -8.87 -30.41 1.19
CA TYR A 326 -8.33 -29.17 0.63
C TYR A 326 -9.42 -28.23 0.16
N LYS A 327 -10.44 -28.77 -0.54
CA LYS A 327 -11.61 -27.99 -0.99
C LYS A 327 -12.35 -27.34 0.20
N ARG A 328 -12.48 -28.06 1.31
CA ARG A 328 -13.21 -27.59 2.50
C ARG A 328 -12.54 -26.41 3.20
N LEU A 329 -11.21 -26.25 3.07
CA LEU A 329 -10.49 -25.11 3.65
C LEU A 329 -10.68 -23.81 2.87
N ILE A 330 -11.18 -23.88 1.63
CA ILE A 330 -11.29 -22.71 0.75
C ILE A 330 -12.44 -21.83 1.21
N THR A 331 -12.11 -20.65 1.74
CA THR A 331 -13.10 -19.63 2.11
C THR A 331 -13.46 -18.75 0.91
N ILE A 332 -12.47 -18.34 0.12
CA ILE A 332 -12.67 -17.44 -1.02
C ILE A 332 -12.35 -18.18 -2.30
N HIS A 333 -13.39 -18.53 -3.06
CA HIS A 333 -13.23 -19.22 -4.33
C HIS A 333 -12.68 -18.29 -5.41
N ALA A 334 -11.47 -18.60 -5.88
CA ALA A 334 -10.83 -17.89 -6.97
C ALA A 334 -11.30 -18.41 -8.33
N GLY A 335 -11.57 -17.48 -9.24
CA GLY A 335 -11.72 -17.72 -10.67
C GLY A 335 -10.67 -16.98 -11.48
N LYS A 336 -10.20 -17.61 -12.55
CA LYS A 336 -9.49 -16.93 -13.65
C LYS A 336 -10.43 -16.96 -14.85
N PRO A 337 -10.77 -15.81 -15.46
CA PRO A 337 -11.68 -15.81 -16.60
C PRO A 337 -11.01 -16.54 -17.76
N LYS A 338 -11.75 -17.46 -18.39
CA LYS A 338 -11.41 -17.98 -19.72
C LYS A 338 -12.35 -17.30 -20.71
N GLY A 339 -11.82 -16.74 -21.79
CA GLY A 339 -12.61 -15.99 -22.77
C GLY A 339 -12.81 -14.52 -22.39
N ASN A 340 -13.96 -13.94 -22.74
CA ASN A 340 -14.22 -12.51 -22.54
C ASN A 340 -14.49 -12.20 -21.06
N VAL A 341 -13.76 -11.22 -20.50
CA VAL A 341 -13.91 -10.79 -19.10
C VAL A 341 -15.35 -10.40 -18.77
N LYS A 342 -16.09 -9.80 -19.72
CA LYS A 342 -17.48 -9.36 -19.51
C LYS A 342 -18.38 -10.50 -19.03
N ASP A 343 -18.19 -11.70 -19.56
CA ASP A 343 -19.02 -12.87 -19.24
C ASP A 343 -18.82 -13.32 -17.78
N HIS A 344 -17.68 -12.97 -17.17
CA HIS A 344 -17.34 -13.30 -15.79
C HIS A 344 -17.68 -12.18 -14.80
N LEU A 345 -18.09 -11.00 -15.27
CA LEU A 345 -18.57 -9.89 -14.43
C LEU A 345 -20.04 -10.05 -14.02
N ASN A 346 -20.78 -10.95 -14.67
CA ASN A 346 -22.14 -11.29 -14.28
C ASN A 346 -22.13 -12.53 -13.37
N VAL A 347 -22.32 -12.33 -12.07
CA VAL A 347 -22.38 -13.42 -11.08
C VAL A 347 -23.81 -13.57 -10.59
N VAL A 348 -24.36 -14.78 -10.68
CA VAL A 348 -25.69 -15.13 -10.18
C VAL A 348 -25.54 -16.01 -8.94
N GLY A 349 -26.25 -15.66 -7.86
CA GLY A 349 -26.28 -16.45 -6.63
C GLY A 349 -25.25 -16.01 -5.59
N GLY A 350 -24.03 -16.52 -5.69
CA GLY A 350 -22.98 -16.36 -4.66
C GLY A 350 -21.97 -15.24 -4.93
N VAL A 351 -21.01 -15.09 -4.02
CA VAL A 351 -19.85 -14.21 -4.19
C VAL A 351 -18.67 -14.95 -4.81
N LYS A 352 -17.86 -14.24 -5.59
CA LYS A 352 -16.69 -14.79 -6.26
C LYS A 352 -15.50 -13.84 -6.19
N ARG A 353 -14.29 -14.40 -6.27
CA ARG A 353 -13.07 -13.64 -6.54
C ARG A 353 -12.62 -13.83 -7.99
N LEU A 354 -12.38 -12.75 -8.72
CA LEU A 354 -11.80 -12.78 -10.07
C LEU A 354 -10.35 -12.26 -10.03
N SER A 355 -9.41 -12.99 -10.63
CA SER A 355 -8.04 -12.52 -10.80
C SER A 355 -7.79 -12.05 -12.23
N LEU A 356 -7.26 -10.83 -12.38
CA LEU A 356 -6.90 -10.20 -13.66
C LEU A 356 -5.47 -9.65 -13.59
N SER A 357 -4.71 -9.78 -14.66
CA SER A 357 -3.47 -9.02 -14.80
C SER A 357 -3.77 -7.52 -14.95
N GLU A 358 -2.79 -6.67 -14.65
CA GLU A 358 -2.91 -5.21 -14.84
C GLU A 358 -3.40 -4.84 -16.26
N GLN A 359 -2.93 -5.56 -17.28
CA GLN A 359 -3.26 -5.29 -18.69
C GLN A 359 -4.69 -5.72 -19.05
N GLU A 360 -5.15 -6.84 -18.49
CA GLU A 360 -6.53 -7.30 -18.67
C GLU A 360 -7.51 -6.32 -18.02
N LEU A 361 -7.20 -5.83 -16.82
CA LEU A 361 -8.02 -4.84 -16.15
C LEU A 361 -8.03 -3.49 -16.90
N GLU A 362 -6.88 -3.01 -17.36
CA GLU A 362 -6.81 -1.77 -18.17
C GLU A 362 -7.66 -1.87 -19.44
N LYS A 363 -7.57 -3.00 -20.17
CA LYS A 363 -8.41 -3.24 -21.35
C LYS A 363 -9.89 -3.35 -20.99
N ALA A 364 -10.23 -4.09 -19.93
CA ALA A 364 -11.61 -4.28 -19.50
C ALA A 364 -12.23 -2.97 -19.02
N SER A 365 -11.52 -2.17 -18.23
CA SER A 365 -11.99 -0.89 -17.71
C SER A 365 -12.16 0.19 -18.79
N ALA A 366 -11.40 0.10 -19.89
CA ALA A 366 -11.61 0.94 -21.06
C ALA A 366 -13.00 0.73 -21.70
N ILE A 367 -13.56 -0.48 -21.64
CA ILE A 367 -14.79 -0.86 -22.35
C ILE A 367 -15.99 -1.05 -21.39
N TYR A 368 -15.76 -1.63 -20.21
CA TYR A 368 -16.78 -2.13 -19.28
C TYR A 368 -16.62 -1.56 -17.85
N GLY A 369 -16.15 -0.32 -17.73
CA GLY A 369 -15.82 0.31 -16.44
C GLY A 369 -16.94 0.23 -15.39
N SER A 370 -18.17 0.60 -15.77
CA SER A 370 -19.34 0.52 -14.87
C SER A 370 -19.69 -0.92 -14.47
N ASP A 371 -19.52 -1.89 -15.36
CA ASP A 371 -19.76 -3.30 -15.05
C ASP A 371 -18.74 -3.82 -14.02
N ILE A 372 -17.50 -3.35 -14.09
CA ILE A 372 -16.46 -3.66 -13.09
C ILE A 372 -16.82 -3.06 -11.73
N VAL A 373 -17.24 -1.80 -11.67
CA VAL A 373 -17.70 -1.17 -10.42
C VAL A 373 -18.87 -1.94 -9.82
N ARG A 374 -19.87 -2.29 -10.64
CA ARG A 374 -21.01 -3.09 -10.20
C ARG A 374 -20.59 -4.46 -9.66
N PHE A 375 -19.63 -5.12 -10.32
CA PHE A 375 -19.08 -6.38 -9.85
C PHE A 375 -18.41 -6.23 -8.47
N THR A 376 -17.58 -5.19 -8.28
CA THR A 376 -16.80 -4.98 -7.06
C THR A 376 -17.64 -4.54 -5.85
N GLN A 377 -18.91 -4.17 -6.02
CA GLN A 377 -19.84 -3.93 -4.91
C GLN A 377 -20.13 -5.19 -4.09
N LYS A 378 -20.12 -6.38 -4.70
CA LYS A 378 -20.39 -7.66 -4.01
C LYS A 378 -19.28 -8.69 -4.12
N ASN A 379 -18.46 -8.59 -5.16
CA ASN A 379 -17.42 -9.55 -5.49
C ASN A 379 -16.03 -8.95 -5.32
N ILE A 380 -15.00 -9.80 -5.27
CA ILE A 380 -13.61 -9.34 -5.12
C ILE A 380 -12.90 -9.41 -6.47
N ILE A 381 -12.20 -8.34 -6.85
CA ILE A 381 -11.20 -8.38 -7.92
C ILE A 381 -9.81 -8.35 -7.32
N ARG A 382 -8.99 -9.33 -7.73
CA ARG A 382 -7.55 -9.33 -7.57
C ARG A 382 -6.87 -8.86 -8.85
N VAL A 383 -6.02 -7.87 -8.73
CA VAL A 383 -5.19 -7.34 -9.82
C VAL A 383 -3.75 -7.70 -9.54
N TYR A 384 -3.01 -8.25 -10.51
CA TYR A 384 -1.61 -8.64 -10.32
C TYR A 384 -0.69 -8.10 -11.43
N PRO A 385 0.61 -7.91 -11.16
CA PRO A 385 1.58 -7.43 -12.15
C PRO A 385 1.66 -8.38 -13.36
N LYS A 386 1.87 -7.83 -14.56
CA LYS A 386 2.10 -8.66 -15.76
C LYS A 386 3.44 -9.41 -15.68
N GLY A 387 3.51 -10.58 -16.32
CA GLY A 387 4.72 -11.44 -16.31
C GLY A 387 5.98 -10.78 -16.90
N THR A 388 5.85 -9.78 -17.77
CA THR A 388 7.01 -9.04 -18.31
C THR A 388 7.72 -8.13 -17.29
N ARG A 389 7.15 -7.95 -16.08
CA ARG A 389 7.81 -7.24 -14.97
C ARG A 389 8.81 -8.13 -14.23
N VAL A 390 9.76 -8.69 -14.98
CA VAL A 390 10.77 -9.64 -14.47
C VAL A 390 11.65 -9.08 -13.35
N THR A 391 11.82 -7.75 -13.30
CA THR A 391 12.56 -7.04 -12.24
C THR A 391 11.73 -6.75 -10.99
N SER A 392 10.52 -7.29 -10.88
CA SER A 392 9.59 -7.06 -9.76
C SER A 392 9.17 -5.59 -9.61
N SER A 393 9.15 -4.84 -10.71
CA SER A 393 8.56 -3.49 -10.74
C SER A 393 7.04 -3.55 -10.49
N ASN A 394 6.44 -2.42 -10.10
CA ASN A 394 5.01 -2.32 -9.80
C ASN A 394 4.29 -1.33 -10.73
N TYR A 395 3.01 -1.62 -10.99
CA TYR A 395 2.08 -0.78 -11.76
C TYR A 395 1.45 0.30 -10.89
N ARG A 396 0.71 1.27 -11.44
CA ARG A 396 0.04 2.28 -10.62
C ARG A 396 -1.17 1.65 -9.95
N PRO A 397 -1.35 1.73 -8.61
CA PRO A 397 -2.42 0.99 -7.94
C PRO A 397 -3.83 1.51 -8.29
N HIS A 398 -3.92 2.77 -8.73
CA HIS A 398 -5.19 3.45 -9.00
C HIS A 398 -5.95 2.86 -10.18
N ILE A 399 -5.27 2.14 -11.10
CA ILE A 399 -5.97 1.42 -12.18
C ILE A 399 -6.98 0.41 -11.64
N GLY A 400 -6.78 -0.08 -10.41
CA GLY A 400 -7.70 -0.96 -9.70
C GLY A 400 -8.66 -0.22 -8.78
N TRP A 401 -8.14 0.60 -7.87
CA TRP A 401 -8.96 1.24 -6.83
C TRP A 401 -10.07 2.13 -7.36
N ILE A 402 -9.83 2.81 -8.48
CA ILE A 402 -10.83 3.66 -9.15
C ILE A 402 -12.09 2.86 -9.56
N TYR A 403 -11.95 1.56 -9.81
CA TYR A 403 -13.06 0.66 -10.14
C TYR A 403 -13.48 -0.24 -8.96
N GLY A 404 -13.02 0.06 -7.74
CA GLY A 404 -13.36 -0.69 -6.53
C GLY A 404 -12.62 -2.01 -6.35
N ALA A 405 -11.57 -2.31 -7.14
CA ALA A 405 -10.81 -3.55 -6.98
C ALA A 405 -10.11 -3.60 -5.60
N GLN A 406 -10.39 -4.65 -4.84
CA GLN A 406 -10.02 -4.77 -3.43
C GLN A 406 -8.59 -5.28 -3.25
N MET A 407 -8.18 -6.27 -4.05
CA MET A 407 -6.89 -6.93 -3.93
C MET A 407 -5.92 -6.47 -5.03
N VAL A 408 -5.41 -5.25 -4.91
CA VAL A 408 -4.41 -4.71 -5.84
C VAL A 408 -3.02 -5.20 -5.40
N ALA A 409 -2.57 -6.31 -5.98
CA ALA A 409 -1.39 -7.05 -5.55
C ALA A 409 -0.07 -6.46 -6.06
N PHE A 410 0.90 -6.30 -5.16
CA PHE A 410 2.18 -5.64 -5.42
C PHE A 410 3.38 -6.52 -5.02
N ASN A 411 4.47 -6.41 -5.79
CA ASN A 411 5.76 -6.96 -5.42
C ASN A 411 6.35 -6.14 -4.26
N MET A 412 6.23 -6.65 -3.03
CA MET A 412 6.59 -5.95 -1.79
C MET A 412 8.11 -5.81 -1.56
N GLN A 413 8.89 -6.67 -2.23
CA GLN A 413 10.35 -6.64 -2.29
C GLN A 413 10.89 -5.61 -3.29
N GLY A 414 10.02 -5.04 -4.14
CA GLY A 414 10.38 -4.01 -5.10
C GLY A 414 10.60 -2.64 -4.46
N HIS A 415 10.82 -1.63 -5.30
CA HIS A 415 11.01 -0.24 -4.89
C HIS A 415 10.37 0.73 -5.90
N GLY A 416 10.16 1.97 -5.47
CA GLY A 416 9.73 3.09 -6.33
C GLY A 416 8.31 3.59 -6.05
N LYS A 417 7.94 4.64 -6.78
CA LYS A 417 6.74 5.47 -6.52
C LYS A 417 5.45 4.68 -6.38
N SER A 418 5.21 3.71 -7.25
CA SER A 418 4.01 2.88 -7.18
C SER A 418 3.87 2.17 -5.83
N LEU A 419 4.98 1.63 -5.30
CA LEU A 419 4.98 0.96 -4.00
C LEU A 419 4.74 1.97 -2.87
N TRP A 420 5.31 3.18 -2.98
CA TRP A 420 5.06 4.25 -2.01
C TRP A 420 3.58 4.69 -1.99
N PHE A 421 2.92 4.75 -3.15
CA PHE A 421 1.49 5.05 -3.23
C PHE A 421 0.64 3.97 -2.57
N MET A 422 1.01 2.71 -2.83
CA MET A 422 0.37 1.56 -2.20
C MET A 422 0.54 1.60 -0.68
N GLN A 423 1.77 1.79 -0.18
CA GLN A 423 2.06 1.92 1.25
C GLN A 423 1.32 3.12 1.86
N GLY A 424 1.28 4.26 1.17
CA GLY A 424 0.58 5.46 1.59
C GLY A 424 -0.91 5.25 1.80
N MET A 425 -1.60 4.64 0.84
CA MET A 425 -3.02 4.29 0.96
C MET A 425 -3.31 3.46 2.22
N PHE A 426 -2.49 2.44 2.47
CA PHE A 426 -2.67 1.54 3.62
C PHE A 426 -2.09 2.06 4.94
N ARG A 427 -1.67 3.33 5.00
CA ARG A 427 -1.53 4.04 6.28
C ARG A 427 -2.87 4.54 6.82
N ALA A 428 -3.91 4.59 5.98
CA ALA A 428 -5.28 4.90 6.39
C ALA A 428 -5.79 3.92 7.46
N ASN A 429 -6.83 4.33 8.19
CA ASN A 429 -7.54 3.47 9.13
C ASN A 429 -6.61 2.78 10.15
N GLY A 430 -5.70 3.55 10.77
CA GLY A 430 -4.72 3.06 11.75
C GLY A 430 -3.65 2.12 11.18
N GLY A 431 -3.53 2.04 9.85
CA GLY A 431 -2.56 1.17 9.19
C GLY A 431 -2.87 -0.32 9.34
N CYS A 432 -4.14 -0.68 9.52
CA CYS A 432 -4.55 -2.05 9.80
C CYS A 432 -4.60 -2.96 8.55
N GLY A 433 -4.37 -2.40 7.36
CA GLY A 433 -4.35 -3.11 6.08
C GLY A 433 -5.72 -3.34 5.43
N TYR A 434 -6.79 -2.82 6.03
CA TYR A 434 -8.14 -2.77 5.49
C TYR A 434 -8.63 -1.32 5.46
N VAL A 435 -9.01 -0.81 4.29
CA VAL A 435 -9.51 0.55 4.11
C VAL A 435 -10.89 0.46 3.46
N LYS A 436 -11.94 0.86 4.19
CA LYS A 436 -13.31 0.84 3.66
C LYS A 436 -13.37 1.69 2.38
N LYS A 437 -13.99 1.15 1.33
CA LYS A 437 -14.19 1.87 0.08
C LYS A 437 -15.12 3.06 0.30
N PRO A 438 -15.02 4.11 -0.53
CA PRO A 438 -16.01 5.19 -0.56
C PRO A 438 -17.40 4.65 -0.86
N SER A 439 -18.44 5.29 -0.32
CA SER A 439 -19.84 4.88 -0.50
C SER A 439 -20.24 4.74 -1.97
N PHE A 440 -19.77 5.63 -2.85
CA PHE A 440 -20.04 5.56 -4.30
C PHE A 440 -19.44 4.33 -5.01
N LEU A 441 -18.57 3.55 -4.37
CA LEU A 441 -18.03 2.26 -4.84
C LEU A 441 -18.65 1.04 -4.13
N ILE A 442 -19.59 1.27 -3.22
CA ILE A 442 -20.29 0.23 -2.44
C ILE A 442 -21.79 0.26 -2.78
N GLU A 443 -22.39 1.44 -2.74
CA GLU A 443 -23.82 1.67 -2.90
C GLU A 443 -24.22 1.76 -4.37
N GLN A 444 -25.44 1.31 -4.68
CA GLN A 444 -26.09 1.52 -5.97
C GLN A 444 -26.96 2.77 -5.88
N GLY A 445 -26.82 3.65 -6.88
CA GLY A 445 -27.70 4.80 -7.02
C GLY A 445 -29.10 4.40 -7.47
N PRO A 446 -30.02 5.38 -7.61
CA PRO A 446 -31.30 5.16 -8.26
C PRO A 446 -31.11 4.53 -9.65
N ASP A 447 -32.05 3.65 -10.05
CA ASP A 447 -32.06 2.99 -11.36
C ASP A 447 -30.77 2.20 -11.69
N ASP A 448 -30.14 1.57 -10.69
CA ASP A 448 -28.90 0.79 -10.82
C ASP A 448 -27.69 1.61 -11.35
N GLU A 449 -27.72 2.94 -11.18
CA GLU A 449 -26.59 3.79 -11.51
C GLU A 449 -25.39 3.48 -10.61
N VAL A 450 -24.21 3.44 -11.22
CA VAL A 450 -22.93 3.21 -10.53
C VAL A 450 -21.95 4.30 -10.92
N PHE A 451 -20.97 4.54 -10.06
CA PHE A 451 -19.87 5.45 -10.32
C PHE A 451 -19.18 5.12 -11.65
N ASP A 452 -19.01 6.13 -12.49
CA ASP A 452 -18.23 6.04 -13.73
C ASP A 452 -16.99 6.94 -13.60
N PRO A 453 -15.80 6.36 -13.41
CA PRO A 453 -14.55 7.09 -13.29
C PRO A 453 -14.18 8.02 -14.44
N LYS A 454 -14.81 7.85 -15.62
CA LYS A 454 -14.54 8.66 -16.80
C LYS A 454 -15.46 9.87 -16.92
N LYS A 455 -16.56 9.91 -16.17
CA LYS A 455 -17.44 11.07 -16.14
C LYS A 455 -16.76 12.19 -15.35
N PRO A 456 -16.73 13.43 -15.88
CA PRO A 456 -16.30 14.59 -15.11
C PRO A 456 -17.19 14.74 -13.87
N MET A 457 -16.56 15.06 -12.74
CA MET A 457 -17.24 15.35 -11.50
C MET A 457 -16.94 16.78 -11.05
N PRO A 458 -17.88 17.44 -10.35
CA PRO A 458 -17.59 18.72 -9.71
C PRO A 458 -16.52 18.54 -8.62
N VAL A 459 -15.88 19.65 -8.27
CA VAL A 459 -14.96 19.70 -7.14
C VAL A 459 -15.77 19.54 -5.86
N LYS A 460 -15.48 18.50 -5.06
CA LYS A 460 -16.11 18.28 -3.76
C LYS A 460 -15.40 19.04 -2.65
N LYS A 461 -14.06 19.04 -2.72
CA LYS A 461 -13.21 19.50 -1.62
C LYS A 461 -11.95 20.17 -2.16
N THR A 462 -11.54 21.27 -1.53
CA THR A 462 -10.24 21.89 -1.79
C THR A 462 -9.32 21.64 -0.60
N LEU A 463 -8.18 21.00 -0.85
CA LEU A 463 -7.11 20.83 0.12
C LEU A 463 -6.09 21.96 -0.05
N THR A 464 -5.87 22.74 1.00
CA THR A 464 -4.78 23.71 1.09
C THR A 464 -3.65 23.11 1.91
N VAL A 465 -2.44 23.09 1.34
CA VAL A 465 -1.21 22.55 1.93
C VAL A 465 -0.19 23.66 2.05
N LYS A 466 0.22 23.99 3.27
CA LYS A 466 1.34 24.89 3.52
C LYS A 466 2.57 24.10 3.99
N VAL A 467 3.68 24.21 3.26
CA VAL A 467 4.97 23.60 3.60
C VAL A 467 5.82 24.66 4.28
N TYR A 468 5.98 24.58 5.60
CA TYR A 468 6.76 25.58 6.34
C TYR A 468 8.24 25.30 6.23
N MET A 469 8.68 24.16 6.78
CA MET A 469 10.11 23.86 6.94
C MET A 469 10.36 22.38 7.14
N GLY A 470 11.62 21.98 7.00
CA GLY A 470 12.08 20.62 7.29
C GLY A 470 13.23 20.58 8.28
N ASN A 471 13.37 19.46 8.98
CA ASN A 471 14.41 19.22 9.96
C ASN A 471 14.87 17.76 9.93
N GLY A 472 16.04 17.46 10.48
CA GLY A 472 16.53 16.11 10.81
C GLY A 472 17.58 15.55 9.86
N TRP A 473 17.78 16.12 8.67
CA TRP A 473 18.76 15.59 7.71
C TRP A 473 20.18 15.60 8.25
N SER A 474 20.59 16.66 8.97
CA SER A 474 21.93 16.75 9.54
C SER A 474 22.20 15.75 10.67
N LEU A 475 21.15 15.11 11.21
CA LEU A 475 21.26 14.08 12.25
C LEU A 475 21.34 12.67 11.63
N ASP A 476 20.62 12.46 10.53
CA ASP A 476 20.51 11.15 9.88
C ASP A 476 21.60 10.92 8.81
N PHE A 477 22.10 11.99 8.20
CA PHE A 477 23.05 11.93 7.09
C PHE A 477 24.39 12.59 7.43
N SER A 478 25.47 12.09 6.82
CA SER A 478 26.78 12.73 6.95
C SER A 478 26.78 14.10 6.28
N LYS A 479 27.64 15.01 6.76
CA LYS A 479 27.75 16.37 6.20
C LYS A 479 28.04 16.41 4.70
N THR A 480 28.62 15.34 4.15
CA THR A 480 28.97 15.23 2.73
C THR A 480 28.08 14.26 1.96
N HIS A 481 26.90 13.93 2.50
CA HIS A 481 26.03 12.91 1.91
C HIS A 481 25.42 13.37 0.58
N PHE A 482 24.87 14.58 0.56
CA PHE A 482 24.27 15.19 -0.62
C PHE A 482 25.36 15.94 -1.41
N ASP A 483 25.96 16.94 -0.77
CA ASP A 483 27.03 17.73 -1.36
C ASP A 483 28.37 17.48 -0.69
N THR A 484 29.42 17.27 -1.47
CA THR A 484 30.77 17.03 -0.91
C THR A 484 31.33 18.28 -0.21
N PHE A 485 30.91 19.47 -0.65
CA PHE A 485 31.61 20.73 -0.41
C PHE A 485 30.74 21.90 0.06
N SER A 486 29.44 21.64 0.25
CA SER A 486 28.41 22.56 0.70
C SER A 486 27.35 21.81 1.50
N PRO A 487 26.51 22.51 2.27
CA PRO A 487 25.22 21.98 2.68
C PRO A 487 24.29 21.77 1.47
N PRO A 488 23.20 21.01 1.63
CA PRO A 488 22.30 20.63 0.54
C PRO A 488 21.42 21.79 0.02
N ASP A 489 21.03 21.69 -1.25
CA ASP A 489 20.07 22.57 -1.93
C ASP A 489 18.65 21.96 -1.97
N PHE A 490 17.89 22.02 -0.87
CA PHE A 490 16.61 21.32 -0.77
C PHE A 490 15.40 22.04 -1.39
N TYR A 491 14.53 21.25 -2.04
CA TYR A 491 13.18 21.64 -2.43
C TYR A 491 12.17 20.51 -2.23
N THR A 492 10.89 20.86 -2.08
CA THR A 492 9.81 19.90 -1.83
C THR A 492 8.84 19.87 -3.00
N LYS A 493 8.55 18.68 -3.51
CA LYS A 493 7.43 18.41 -4.43
C LYS A 493 6.19 18.03 -3.63
N VAL A 494 5.06 18.61 -3.98
CA VAL A 494 3.75 18.33 -3.38
C VAL A 494 2.81 17.94 -4.52
N CYS A 495 2.44 16.67 -4.56
CA CYS A 495 1.70 16.07 -5.68
C CYS A 495 0.42 15.41 -5.19
N ILE A 496 -0.67 15.60 -5.95
CA ILE A 496 -1.87 14.76 -5.81
C ILE A 496 -1.77 13.61 -6.79
N VAL A 497 -1.92 12.40 -6.27
CA VAL A 497 -1.99 11.16 -7.03
C VAL A 497 -3.37 10.56 -6.78
N GLY A 498 -4.14 10.29 -7.82
CA GLY A 498 -5.53 9.86 -7.65
C GLY A 498 -6.19 9.59 -8.99
N VAL A 499 -7.50 9.83 -9.05
CA VAL A 499 -8.22 9.92 -10.32
C VAL A 499 -7.53 10.91 -11.27
N PRO A 500 -7.53 10.68 -12.60
CA PRO A 500 -6.83 11.55 -13.54
C PRO A 500 -7.20 13.05 -13.43
N ALA A 501 -8.45 13.35 -13.08
CA ALA A 501 -8.94 14.73 -12.93
C ALA A 501 -8.27 15.51 -11.78
N ASP A 502 -7.83 14.81 -10.73
CA ASP A 502 -7.27 15.43 -9.53
C ASP A 502 -5.73 15.50 -9.55
N GLN A 503 -5.08 14.91 -10.56
CA GLN A 503 -3.61 14.83 -10.60
C GLN A 503 -2.97 16.18 -10.86
N VAL A 504 -2.24 16.69 -9.86
CA VAL A 504 -1.54 17.98 -9.89
C VAL A 504 -0.17 17.81 -9.25
N ASN A 505 0.85 18.48 -9.79
CA ASN A 505 2.22 18.51 -9.25
C ASN A 505 2.65 19.96 -9.05
N LYS A 506 3.02 20.31 -7.81
CA LYS A 506 3.58 21.60 -7.44
C LYS A 506 4.92 21.39 -6.74
N LYS A 507 5.76 22.42 -6.74
CA LYS A 507 7.05 22.40 -6.05
C LYS A 507 7.32 23.73 -5.38
N THR A 508 8.03 23.69 -4.26
CA THR A 508 8.57 24.87 -3.60
C THR A 508 9.75 25.45 -4.39
N ARG A 509 10.20 26.63 -4.00
CA ARG A 509 11.53 27.14 -4.32
C ARG A 509 12.62 26.24 -3.72
N ILE A 510 13.82 26.36 -4.30
CA ILE A 510 15.03 25.71 -3.78
C ILE A 510 15.61 26.60 -2.69
N ILE A 511 15.88 26.02 -1.52
CA ILE A 511 16.64 26.67 -0.45
C ILE A 511 18.07 26.17 -0.57
N GLN A 512 19.00 27.09 -0.86
CA GLN A 512 20.38 26.76 -1.16
C GLN A 512 21.24 26.71 0.10
N ASP A 513 22.21 25.80 0.11
CA ASP A 513 23.25 25.68 1.14
C ASP A 513 22.70 25.66 2.58
N ASP A 514 21.57 24.96 2.84
CA ASP A 514 20.97 24.89 4.20
C ASP A 514 20.43 23.50 4.57
N TRP A 515 20.87 23.00 5.73
CA TRP A 515 20.37 21.74 6.32
C TRP A 515 18.96 21.87 6.94
N PHE A 516 18.48 23.09 7.13
CA PHE A 516 17.24 23.40 7.84
C PHE A 516 16.32 24.28 6.98
N PRO A 517 15.87 23.77 5.82
CA PRO A 517 15.16 24.57 4.83
C PRO A 517 13.84 25.11 5.38
N VAL A 518 13.60 26.41 5.17
CA VAL A 518 12.33 27.11 5.43
C VAL A 518 11.76 27.59 4.09
N TRP A 519 10.74 26.89 3.60
CA TRP A 519 10.06 27.22 2.36
C TRP A 519 8.97 28.28 2.56
N ASP A 520 8.10 28.05 3.54
CA ASP A 520 6.92 28.87 3.85
C ASP A 520 6.01 29.13 2.62
N GLU A 521 5.69 28.05 1.90
CA GLU A 521 4.91 28.09 0.66
C GLU A 521 3.60 27.32 0.77
N GLU A 522 2.53 27.90 0.23
CA GLU A 522 1.17 27.36 0.28
C GLU A 522 0.63 26.98 -1.10
N PHE A 523 -0.12 25.89 -1.15
CA PHE A 523 -0.62 25.28 -2.37
C PHE A 523 -2.06 24.80 -2.20
N GLU A 524 -2.94 25.17 -3.14
CA GLU A 524 -4.32 24.67 -3.17
C GLU A 524 -4.53 23.56 -4.19
N PHE A 525 -5.34 22.57 -3.84
CA PHE A 525 -5.66 21.42 -4.67
C PHE A 525 -7.18 21.18 -4.65
N PRO A 526 -7.91 21.57 -5.72
CA PRO A 526 -9.30 21.19 -5.88
C PRO A 526 -9.41 19.70 -6.25
N LEU A 527 -10.28 18.96 -5.54
CA LEU A 527 -10.41 17.50 -5.64
C LEU A 527 -11.86 17.12 -5.94
N CYS A 528 -12.05 16.35 -7.00
CA CYS A 528 -13.34 15.79 -7.40
C CYS A 528 -13.62 14.47 -6.67
N VAL A 529 -12.57 13.69 -6.39
CA VAL A 529 -12.66 12.39 -5.68
C VAL A 529 -11.60 12.33 -4.58
N PRO A 530 -11.71 13.18 -3.53
CA PRO A 530 -10.76 13.21 -2.42
C PRO A 530 -10.59 11.87 -1.70
N GLU A 531 -11.61 11.00 -1.74
CA GLU A 531 -11.61 9.69 -1.11
C GLU A 531 -10.66 8.68 -1.77
N LEU A 532 -10.21 8.94 -3.01
CA LEU A 532 -9.20 8.14 -3.72
C LEU A 532 -7.90 8.91 -3.98
N ALA A 533 -7.78 10.12 -3.44
CA ALA A 533 -6.60 10.96 -3.61
C ALA A 533 -5.53 10.68 -2.54
N LEU A 534 -4.28 10.64 -2.97
CA LEU A 534 -3.09 10.57 -2.14
C LEU A 534 -2.28 11.86 -2.31
N LEU A 535 -1.89 12.47 -1.18
CA LEU A 535 -0.90 13.53 -1.13
C LEU A 535 0.48 12.88 -1.06
N TRP A 536 1.25 13.00 -2.14
CA TRP A 536 2.64 12.56 -2.22
C TRP A 536 3.59 13.74 -2.10
N ILE A 537 4.45 13.68 -1.10
CA ILE A 537 5.47 14.67 -0.77
C ILE A 537 6.83 14.03 -1.03
N GLU A 538 7.69 14.71 -1.78
CA GLU A 538 9.06 14.26 -2.05
C GLU A 538 10.01 15.44 -1.87
N VAL A 539 10.96 15.31 -0.94
CA VAL A 539 12.06 16.26 -0.79
C VAL A 539 13.22 15.78 -1.64
N ARG A 540 13.80 16.69 -2.40
CA ARG A 540 14.99 16.45 -3.20
C ARG A 540 16.03 17.50 -2.95
N GLU A 541 17.27 17.09 -3.13
CA GLU A 541 18.40 18.00 -3.24
C GLU A 541 18.62 18.30 -4.73
N TYR A 542 18.82 19.58 -5.06
CA TYR A 542 18.94 20.05 -6.44
C TYR A 542 20.40 20.05 -6.89
N ASP A 543 20.73 19.15 -7.82
CA ASP A 543 22.02 19.17 -8.50
C ASP A 543 21.87 19.76 -9.92
N LYS A 544 22.65 20.80 -10.22
CA LYS A 544 22.65 21.47 -11.53
C LYS A 544 23.23 20.61 -12.65
N HIS A 545 24.11 19.67 -12.32
CA HIS A 545 24.95 18.91 -13.26
C HIS A 545 24.63 17.41 -13.25
N GLU A 546 24.00 16.91 -12.19
CA GLU A 546 23.56 15.53 -12.07
C GLU A 546 22.03 15.43 -11.89
N LYS A 547 21.57 14.25 -11.50
CA LYS A 547 20.16 14.02 -11.19
C LYS A 547 19.95 14.33 -9.71
N ASP A 548 18.97 15.19 -9.42
CA ASP A 548 18.53 15.51 -8.07
C ASP A 548 18.49 14.30 -7.12
N ASP A 549 19.22 14.43 -6.02
CA ASP A 549 19.31 13.41 -4.99
C ASP A 549 18.04 13.31 -4.16
N PHE A 550 17.77 12.11 -3.66
CA PHE A 550 16.57 11.82 -2.90
C PHE A 550 16.75 12.17 -1.42
N GLY A 551 16.00 13.17 -0.93
CA GLY A 551 16.05 13.60 0.46
C GLY A 551 15.04 12.90 1.38
N GLY A 552 13.98 12.29 0.82
CA GLY A 552 12.93 11.62 1.59
C GLY A 552 11.57 11.78 0.94
N GLN A 553 10.61 10.92 1.28
CA GLN A 553 9.23 11.02 0.79
C GLN A 553 8.20 10.65 1.85
N ALA A 554 6.99 11.19 1.72
CA ALA A 554 5.82 10.71 2.43
C ALA A 554 4.64 10.61 1.46
N CYS A 555 3.82 9.58 1.63
CA CYS A 555 2.56 9.44 0.90
C CYS A 555 1.43 9.28 1.92
N LEU A 556 0.42 10.14 1.82
CA LEU A 556 -0.66 10.29 2.79
C LEU A 556 -2.01 10.23 2.08
N PRO A 557 -2.97 9.42 2.54
CA PRO A 557 -4.33 9.42 2.01
C PRO A 557 -5.05 10.71 2.38
N VAL A 558 -5.56 11.44 1.38
CA VAL A 558 -6.13 12.79 1.59
C VAL A 558 -7.36 12.75 2.49
N SER A 559 -8.19 11.70 2.38
CA SER A 559 -9.38 11.52 3.21
C SER A 559 -9.07 11.36 4.71
N GLU A 560 -7.84 10.97 5.05
CA GLU A 560 -7.41 10.67 6.42
C GLU A 560 -6.58 11.79 7.05
N LEU A 561 -6.23 12.83 6.27
CA LEU A 561 -5.41 13.94 6.74
C LEU A 561 -6.16 14.74 7.81
N ARG A 562 -5.48 14.96 8.93
CA ARG A 562 -5.93 15.84 10.01
C ARG A 562 -5.58 17.29 9.67
N SER A 563 -6.51 18.21 9.95
CA SER A 563 -6.35 19.66 9.70
C SER A 563 -5.39 20.32 10.68
N GLY A 564 -4.94 21.55 10.43
CA GLY A 564 -4.06 22.31 11.33
C GLY A 564 -2.57 21.99 11.11
N PHE A 565 -1.72 22.38 12.06
CA PHE A 565 -0.27 22.14 11.98
C PHE A 565 0.07 20.68 12.28
N ARG A 566 0.74 20.01 11.35
CA ARG A 566 1.11 18.60 11.44
C ARG A 566 2.59 18.41 11.13
N VAL A 567 3.18 17.43 11.78
CA VAL A 567 4.55 17.01 11.51
C VAL A 567 4.52 15.74 10.67
N VAL A 568 5.16 15.77 9.50
CA VAL A 568 5.18 14.67 8.54
C VAL A 568 6.56 14.02 8.54
N PRO A 569 6.73 12.84 9.16
CA PRO A 569 7.96 12.06 9.04
C PRO A 569 8.19 11.63 7.59
N LEU A 570 9.45 11.64 7.16
CA LEU A 570 9.83 11.19 5.83
C LEU A 570 10.40 9.77 5.85
N PHE A 571 10.29 9.12 4.70
CA PHE A 571 10.69 7.74 4.47
C PHE A 571 11.75 7.69 3.37
N ASP A 572 12.63 6.70 3.46
CA ASP A 572 13.66 6.43 2.47
C ASP A 572 13.07 5.80 1.18
N GLN A 573 13.95 5.45 0.23
CA GLN A 573 13.51 4.83 -1.04
C GLN A 573 12.86 3.44 -0.87
N LYS A 574 13.17 2.73 0.23
CA LYS A 574 12.63 1.41 0.57
C LYS A 574 11.30 1.49 1.32
N GLY A 575 10.88 2.70 1.68
CA GLY A 575 9.70 2.97 2.48
C GLY A 575 9.94 2.74 3.97
N ASP A 576 11.19 2.76 4.42
CA ASP A 576 11.54 2.70 5.84
C ASP A 576 11.64 4.13 6.38
N GLN A 577 11.10 4.37 7.58
CA GLN A 577 11.04 5.73 8.15
C GLN A 577 12.45 6.23 8.49
N LEU A 578 12.76 7.46 8.09
CA LEU A 578 13.98 8.15 8.53
C LEU A 578 13.85 8.50 10.02
N LYS A 579 14.95 8.47 10.75
CA LYS A 579 14.92 8.53 12.23
C LYS A 579 14.52 9.92 12.72
N SER A 580 15.09 10.95 12.11
CA SER A 580 14.95 12.33 12.57
C SER A 580 14.26 13.22 11.54
N VAL A 581 14.23 12.80 10.25
CA VAL A 581 13.77 13.65 9.15
C VAL A 581 12.25 13.83 9.17
N LYS A 582 11.81 15.09 9.21
CA LYS A 582 10.39 15.48 9.26
C LYS A 582 10.14 16.87 8.70
N LEU A 583 8.91 17.09 8.22
CA LEU A 583 8.43 18.38 7.73
C LEU A 583 7.36 18.94 8.67
N LEU A 584 7.40 20.24 8.96
CA LEU A 584 6.26 20.94 9.55
C LEU A 584 5.37 21.49 8.43
N MET A 585 4.11 21.10 8.44
CA MET A 585 3.13 21.44 7.40
C MET A 585 1.81 21.88 8.03
N ARG A 586 0.96 22.58 7.29
CA ARG A 586 -0.45 22.79 7.65
C ARG A 586 -1.37 22.26 6.56
N PHE A 587 -2.42 21.57 6.99
CA PHE A 587 -3.49 21.10 6.11
C PHE A 587 -4.79 21.81 6.46
N GLN A 588 -5.49 22.31 5.45
CA GLN A 588 -6.80 22.92 5.60
C GLN A 588 -7.73 22.42 4.51
N PHE A 589 -8.99 22.25 4.86
CA PHE A 589 -10.00 21.70 3.98
C PHE A 589 -11.16 22.67 3.87
N ASN A 590 -11.48 23.05 2.63
CA ASN A 590 -12.68 23.83 2.31
C ASN A 590 -13.61 22.92 1.51
N GLU A 591 -14.77 22.60 2.07
CA GLU A 591 -15.83 21.90 1.34
C GLU A 591 -16.58 22.89 0.46
N GLN A 592 -16.85 22.51 -0.80
CA GLN A 592 -17.78 23.29 -1.60
C GLN A 592 -19.19 22.94 -1.10
N GLN A 593 -19.93 23.94 -0.63
CA GLN A 593 -21.37 23.80 -0.39
C GLN A 593 -22.04 23.61 -1.76
N ASP A 594 -22.65 22.45 -1.97
CA ASP A 594 -23.60 22.22 -3.06
C ASP A 594 -24.90 23.03 -2.84
#